data_AF-A0A8T3KSE9-F1
#
_entry.id   AF-A0A8T3KSE9-F1
#
_cell.length_a   1.000
_cell.length_b   1.000
_cell.length_c   1.000
_cell.angle_alpha   90.00
_cell.angle_beta   90.00
_cell.angle_gamma   90.00
#
_symmetry.space_group_name_H-M   'P 1'
#
loop_
_entity.id
_entity.type
_entity.pdbx_description
1 polymer ?
#
loop_
_entity_poly.entity_id
_entity_poly.type
_entity_poly.pdbx_seq_one_letter_code
_entity_poly.pdbx_strand_id
1 'polypeptide(L)'
;MLTRQHKELNPERIFAELNFGFWTSMLDKRYKQVLWPQLIKTAFPYMPRKIRTHKVLSQQFHKIRQLRNRIFHHEPIWYWQDLPQQHEQILEAISWIEPAVKDLVMTVDRFPPVHQNSLQEIEQ
;
A
#
# COMPACT_ATOMS: atom_id res chain seq x y z
N MET A 1 12.14 16.26 12.04
CA MET A 1 12.70 16.81 10.78
C MET A 1 12.23 18.25 10.55
N LEU A 2 10.93 18.55 10.58
CA LEU A 2 10.39 19.90 10.38
C LEU A 2 10.77 20.93 11.47
N THR A 3 10.69 20.56 12.76
CA THR A 3 11.08 21.44 13.87
C THR A 3 12.58 21.73 13.95
N ARG A 4 13.42 20.89 13.32
CA ARG A 4 14.87 21.11 13.27
C ARG A 4 15.30 22.14 12.20
N GLN A 5 14.39 22.54 11.30
CA GLN A 5 14.70 23.45 10.20
C GLN A 5 14.14 24.87 10.37
N HIS A 6 13.53 25.22 11.52
CA HIS A 6 12.88 26.53 11.76
C HIS A 6 11.95 26.99 10.63
N LYS A 7 11.38 26.04 9.87
CA LYS A 7 10.44 26.32 8.79
C LYS A 7 9.03 26.39 9.35
N GLU A 8 8.26 27.36 8.88
CA GLU A 8 6.83 27.45 9.22
C GLU A 8 6.14 26.11 8.98
N LEU A 9 5.44 25.65 10.02
CA LEU A 9 4.64 24.45 10.02
C LEU A 9 3.30 24.77 9.36
N ASN A 10 3.16 24.39 8.10
CA ASN A 10 1.87 24.39 7.43
C ASN A 10 1.45 22.94 7.11
N PRO A 11 0.14 22.66 6.94
CA PRO A 11 -0.36 21.30 6.71
C PRO A 11 0.32 20.63 5.51
N GLU A 12 0.52 21.37 4.41
CA GLU A 12 1.13 20.88 3.18
C GLU A 12 2.55 20.34 3.41
N ARG A 13 3.38 21.07 4.16
CA ARG A 13 4.74 20.65 4.51
C ARG A 13 4.73 19.44 5.43
N ILE A 14 3.77 19.36 6.34
CA ILE A 14 3.62 18.17 7.18
C ILE A 14 3.33 16.97 6.27
N PHE A 15 2.35 17.07 5.38
CA PHE A 15 1.97 15.99 4.46
C PHE A 15 3.13 15.54 3.57
N ALA A 16 3.92 16.48 3.03
CA ALA A 16 5.07 16.18 2.17
C ALA A 16 6.17 15.35 2.87
N GLU A 17 6.28 15.44 4.20
CA GLU A 17 7.29 14.71 4.98
C GLU A 17 6.80 13.33 5.47
N LEU A 18 5.53 13.00 5.28
CA LEU A 18 4.96 11.72 5.72
C LEU A 18 5.32 10.59 4.75
N ASN A 19 6.13 9.65 5.22
CA ASN A 19 6.45 8.45 4.46
C ASN A 19 5.30 7.43 4.46
N PHE A 20 5.38 6.44 3.58
CA PHE A 20 4.40 5.34 3.51
C PHE A 20 4.25 4.56 4.84
N GLY A 21 5.32 4.46 5.62
CA GLY A 21 5.29 3.83 6.95
C GLY A 21 4.38 4.57 7.93
N PHE A 22 4.32 5.90 7.87
CA PHE A 22 3.40 6.69 8.66
C PHE A 22 1.94 6.32 8.32
N TRP A 23 1.56 6.36 7.04
CA TRP A 23 0.19 6.10 6.62
C TRP A 23 -0.29 4.68 6.96
N THR A 24 0.58 3.70 6.77
CA THR A 24 0.28 2.32 7.17
C THR A 24 0.20 2.13 8.69
N SER A 25 0.95 2.90 9.48
CA SER A 25 0.82 2.87 10.95
C SER A 25 -0.50 3.41 11.47
N MET A 26 -1.20 4.25 10.70
CA MET A 26 -2.55 4.73 11.06
C MET A 26 -3.56 3.59 11.12
N LEU A 27 -3.29 2.45 10.47
CA LEU A 27 -4.10 1.22 10.52
C LEU A 27 -3.72 0.28 11.68
N ASP A 28 -2.88 0.72 12.61
CA ASP A 28 -2.56 -0.04 13.81
C ASP A 28 -3.78 -0.19 14.72
N LYS A 29 -3.82 -1.30 15.47
CA LYS A 29 -4.90 -1.59 16.45
C LYS A 29 -5.16 -0.44 17.43
N ARG A 30 -4.13 0.34 17.77
CA ARG A 30 -4.21 1.50 18.68
C ARG A 30 -5.15 2.60 18.17
N TYR A 31 -5.27 2.75 16.86
CA TYR A 31 -6.13 3.76 16.22
C TYR A 31 -7.49 3.22 15.80
N LYS A 32 -7.69 1.89 15.86
CA LYS A 32 -8.91 1.21 15.41
C LYS A 32 -10.20 1.85 15.94
N GLN A 33 -10.25 2.17 17.23
CA GLN A 33 -11.48 2.67 17.87
C GLN A 33 -11.63 4.18 17.77
N VAL A 34 -10.53 4.92 17.60
CA VAL A 34 -10.53 6.38 17.63
C VAL A 34 -10.74 6.97 16.23
N LEU A 35 -10.05 6.43 15.23
CA LEU A 35 -10.04 7.00 13.87
C LEU A 35 -11.05 6.33 12.95
N TRP A 36 -10.98 5.00 12.87
CA TRP A 36 -11.58 4.26 11.77
C TRP A 36 -13.11 4.12 11.77
N PRO A 37 -13.86 4.24 12.88
CA PRO A 37 -15.31 4.26 12.82
C PRO A 37 -15.85 5.41 11.97
N GLN A 38 -15.13 6.54 11.93
CA GLN A 38 -15.54 7.75 11.22
C GLN A 38 -14.87 7.87 9.85
N LEU A 39 -13.65 7.35 9.68
CA LEU A 39 -12.86 7.58 8.47
C LEU A 39 -12.99 6.49 7.40
N ILE A 40 -13.31 5.25 7.76
CA ILE A 40 -13.17 4.12 6.81
C ILE A 40 -13.99 4.29 5.53
N LYS A 41 -15.19 4.87 5.62
CA LYS A 41 -16.06 5.12 4.46
C LYS A 41 -15.52 6.23 3.57
N THR A 42 -14.88 7.24 4.16
CA THR A 42 -14.35 8.41 3.45
C THR A 42 -13.00 8.10 2.82
N ALA A 43 -12.13 7.38 3.53
CA ALA A 43 -10.80 7.01 3.07
C ALA A 43 -10.82 5.88 2.03
N PHE A 44 -11.80 4.97 2.11
CA PHE A 44 -11.95 3.83 1.20
C PHE A 44 -13.38 3.74 0.63
N PRO A 45 -13.80 4.74 -0.16
CA PRO A 45 -15.18 4.86 -0.61
C PRO A 45 -15.63 3.70 -1.50
N TYR A 46 -14.71 3.12 -2.27
CA TYR A 46 -14.99 2.05 -3.23
C TYR A 46 -14.78 0.62 -2.68
N MET A 47 -14.31 0.47 -1.44
CA MET A 47 -14.13 -0.85 -0.82
C MET A 47 -15.49 -1.56 -0.64
N PRO A 48 -15.68 -2.82 -1.06
CA PRO A 48 -16.97 -3.50 -0.93
C PRO A 48 -17.47 -3.56 0.52
N ARG A 49 -18.74 -3.23 0.75
CA ARG A 49 -19.32 -3.08 2.11
C ARG A 49 -19.10 -4.31 3.00
N LYS A 50 -19.18 -5.51 2.44
CA LYS A 50 -19.02 -6.79 3.18
C LYS A 50 -17.63 -6.97 3.79
N ILE A 51 -16.59 -6.40 3.17
CA ILE A 51 -15.20 -6.53 3.63
C ILE A 51 -14.65 -5.24 4.24
N ARG A 52 -15.41 -4.15 4.21
CA ARG A 52 -15.03 -2.81 4.67
C ARG A 52 -14.89 -2.74 6.19
N THR A 53 -13.79 -3.28 6.69
CA THR A 53 -13.46 -3.34 8.11
C THR A 53 -12.01 -2.94 8.32
N HIS A 54 -11.73 -2.34 9.49
CA HIS A 54 -10.36 -2.04 9.90
C HIS A 54 -9.45 -3.28 9.87
N LYS A 55 -9.98 -4.47 10.22
CA LYS A 55 -9.20 -5.71 10.24
C LYS A 55 -8.65 -6.04 8.85
N VAL A 56 -9.52 -5.99 7.83
CA VAL A 56 -9.13 -6.27 6.44
C VAL A 56 -8.10 -5.24 5.96
N LEU A 57 -8.35 -3.94 6.17
CA LEU A 57 -7.41 -2.89 5.78
C LEU A 57 -6.05 -3.04 6.48
N SER A 58 -6.05 -3.24 7.79
CA SER A 58 -4.82 -3.41 8.58
C SER A 58 -4.01 -4.61 8.09
N GLN A 59 -4.65 -5.74 7.81
CA GLN A 59 -3.98 -6.91 7.26
C GLN A 59 -3.42 -6.65 5.85
N GLN A 60 -4.22 -6.05 4.98
CA GLN A 60 -3.88 -5.77 3.59
C GLN A 60 -2.67 -4.84 3.48
N PHE A 61 -2.75 -3.66 4.10
CA PHE A 61 -1.68 -2.67 4.04
C PHE A 61 -0.42 -3.09 4.80
N HIS A 62 -0.54 -3.97 5.82
CA HIS A 62 0.64 -4.53 6.48
C HIS A 62 1.44 -5.44 5.55
N LYS A 63 0.78 -6.30 4.77
CA LYS A 63 1.44 -7.15 3.75
C LYS A 63 2.13 -6.29 2.68
N ILE A 64 1.43 -5.29 2.16
CA ILE A 64 2.00 -4.33 1.18
C ILE A 64 3.26 -3.66 1.74
N ARG A 65 3.20 -3.22 3.00
CA ARG A 65 4.36 -2.61 3.68
C ARG A 65 5.53 -3.57 3.82
N GLN A 66 5.28 -4.84 4.15
CA GLN A 66 6.34 -5.86 4.25
C GLN A 66 7.04 -6.08 2.91
N LEU A 67 6.27 -6.29 1.83
CA LEU A 67 6.82 -6.45 0.48
C LEU A 67 7.64 -5.23 0.06
N ARG A 68 7.06 -4.02 0.19
CA ARG A 68 7.74 -2.76 -0.14
C ARG A 68 9.03 -2.59 0.65
N ASN A 69 9.05 -2.95 1.93
CA ASN A 69 10.25 -2.85 2.75
C ASN A 69 11.34 -3.81 2.27
N ARG A 70 11.01 -5.07 1.94
CA ARG A 70 11.98 -6.01 1.37
C ARG A 70 12.57 -5.51 0.06
N ILE A 71 11.72 -4.98 -0.83
CA ILE A 71 12.16 -4.34 -2.09
C ILE A 71 13.12 -3.18 -1.81
N PHE A 72 12.79 -2.30 -0.87
CA PHE A 72 13.64 -1.17 -0.49
C PHE A 72 14.99 -1.61 0.11
N HIS A 73 15.00 -2.72 0.85
CA HIS A 73 16.21 -3.34 1.39
C HIS A 73 16.99 -4.17 0.36
N HIS A 74 16.55 -4.18 -0.92
CA HIS A 74 17.14 -4.98 -1.99
C HIS A 74 17.22 -6.48 -1.66
N GLU A 75 16.27 -6.96 -0.84
CA GLU A 75 16.18 -8.37 -0.50
C GLU A 75 15.57 -9.16 -1.67
N PRO A 76 16.05 -10.39 -1.92
CA PRO A 76 15.43 -11.29 -2.88
C PRO A 76 13.94 -11.55 -2.58
N ILE A 77 13.09 -11.44 -3.61
CA ILE A 77 11.65 -11.76 -3.54
C ILE A 77 11.18 -12.69 -4.66
N TRP A 78 11.98 -12.93 -5.70
CA TRP A 78 11.58 -13.70 -6.91
C TRP A 78 11.18 -15.16 -6.64
N TYR A 79 11.61 -15.73 -5.52
CA TYR A 79 11.27 -17.10 -5.13
C TYR A 79 9.91 -17.22 -4.40
N TRP A 80 9.25 -16.09 -4.12
CA TRP A 80 7.95 -16.06 -3.46
C TRP A 80 6.85 -16.49 -4.42
N GLN A 81 6.24 -17.63 -4.11
CA GLN A 81 5.16 -18.21 -4.93
C GLN A 81 3.89 -17.37 -4.94
N ASP A 82 3.72 -16.49 -3.93
CA ASP A 82 2.53 -15.66 -3.77
C ASP A 82 2.70 -14.23 -4.31
N LEU A 83 3.78 -13.93 -5.05
CA LEU A 83 3.99 -12.60 -5.65
C LEU A 83 2.83 -12.14 -6.55
N PRO A 84 2.28 -12.98 -7.45
CA PRO A 84 1.12 -12.59 -8.24
C PRO A 84 -0.07 -12.18 -7.37
N GLN A 85 -0.33 -12.92 -6.29
CA GLN A 85 -1.42 -12.64 -5.36
C GLN A 85 -1.16 -11.38 -4.56
N GLN A 86 0.09 -11.10 -4.17
CA GLN A 86 0.48 -9.86 -3.50
C GLN A 86 0.37 -8.64 -4.43
N HIS A 87 0.67 -8.81 -5.71
CA HIS A 87 0.48 -7.79 -6.75
C HIS A 87 -0.99 -7.45 -6.97
N GLU A 88 -1.86 -8.46 -7.15
CA GLU A 88 -3.31 -8.27 -7.23
C GLU A 88 -3.87 -7.55 -6.00
N GLN A 89 -3.37 -7.93 -4.83
CA GLN A 89 -3.69 -7.34 -3.53
C GLN A 89 -3.31 -5.85 -3.44
N ILE A 90 -2.23 -5.42 -4.08
CA ILE A 90 -1.85 -4.00 -4.17
C ILE A 90 -2.84 -3.26 -5.07
N LEU A 91 -3.13 -3.81 -6.26
CA LEU A 91 -4.08 -3.21 -7.20
C LEU A 91 -5.49 -3.10 -6.60
N GLU A 92 -5.91 -4.12 -5.85
CA GLU A 92 -7.17 -4.11 -5.12
C GLU A 92 -7.20 -3.00 -4.07
N ALA A 93 -6.15 -2.86 -3.25
CA ALA A 93 -6.05 -1.80 -2.24
C ALA A 93 -6.10 -0.39 -2.87
N ILE A 94 -5.48 -0.19 -4.03
CA ILE A 94 -5.58 1.07 -4.79
C ILE A 94 -7.01 1.32 -5.24
N SER A 95 -7.69 0.29 -5.77
CA SER A 95 -9.07 0.42 -6.24
C SER A 95 -10.07 0.73 -5.14
N TRP A 96 -9.78 0.36 -3.88
CA TRP A 96 -10.61 0.74 -2.74
C TRP A 96 -10.57 2.24 -2.44
N ILE A 97 -9.47 2.90 -2.80
CA ILE A 97 -9.27 4.35 -2.65
C ILE A 97 -9.88 5.07 -3.86
N GLU A 98 -9.48 4.69 -5.07
CA GLU A 98 -9.96 5.27 -6.33
C GLU A 98 -9.68 4.30 -7.51
N PRO A 99 -10.72 3.73 -8.15
CA PRO A 99 -10.58 2.86 -9.31
C PRO A 99 -9.80 3.49 -10.47
N ALA A 100 -9.98 4.78 -10.74
CA ALA A 100 -9.27 5.46 -11.84
C ALA A 100 -7.74 5.46 -11.63
N VAL A 101 -7.28 5.47 -10.38
CA VAL A 101 -5.84 5.36 -10.06
C VAL A 101 -5.33 3.95 -10.32
N LYS A 102 -6.13 2.91 -10.07
CA LYS A 102 -5.76 1.54 -10.46
C LYS A 102 -5.60 1.45 -11.97
N ASP A 103 -6.55 2.01 -12.73
CA ASP A 103 -6.49 2.02 -14.20
C ASP A 103 -5.22 2.72 -14.70
N LEU A 104 -4.87 3.87 -14.12
CA LEU A 104 -3.63 4.58 -14.43
C LEU A 104 -2.40 3.72 -14.11
N VAL A 105 -2.34 3.10 -12.93
CA VAL A 105 -1.21 2.24 -12.52
C VAL A 105 -1.03 1.08 -13.51
N MET A 106 -2.12 0.47 -13.97
CA MET A 106 -2.07 -0.64 -14.94
C MET A 106 -1.47 -0.21 -16.29
N THR A 107 -1.52 1.07 -16.68
CA THR A 107 -0.90 1.54 -17.93
C THR A 107 0.64 1.51 -17.90
N VAL A 108 1.24 1.53 -16.72
CA VAL A 108 2.70 1.54 -16.51
C VAL A 108 3.20 0.29 -15.78
N ASP A 109 2.28 -0.62 -15.44
CA ASP A 109 2.59 -1.82 -14.69
C ASP A 109 3.25 -2.87 -15.59
N ARG A 110 4.51 -3.17 -15.30
CA ARG A 110 5.31 -4.19 -16.01
C ARG A 110 5.43 -5.48 -15.23
N PHE A 111 4.79 -5.61 -14.07
CA PHE A 111 4.94 -6.81 -13.25
C PHE A 111 4.51 -8.09 -14.00
N PRO A 112 3.33 -8.17 -14.66
CA PRO A 112 2.92 -9.40 -15.34
C PRO A 112 3.92 -9.92 -16.39
N PRO A 113 4.38 -9.11 -17.37
CA PRO A 113 5.34 -9.60 -18.37
C PRO A 113 6.72 -9.88 -17.76
N VAL A 114 7.19 -9.10 -16.78
CA VAL A 114 8.48 -9.32 -16.15
C VAL A 114 8.48 -10.63 -15.37
N HIS A 115 7.48 -10.84 -14.50
CA HIS A 115 7.39 -12.03 -13.67
C HIS A 115 7.30 -13.32 -14.50
N GLN A 116 6.54 -13.31 -15.60
CA GLN A 116 6.43 -14.45 -16.50
C GLN A 116 7.76 -14.78 -17.19
N ASN A 117 8.46 -13.77 -17.70
CA ASN A 117 9.74 -13.97 -18.38
C ASN A 117 10.86 -14.42 -17.42
N SER A 118 10.89 -13.87 -16.20
CA SER A 118 11.89 -14.25 -15.18
C SER A 118 11.80 -15.72 -14.77
N LEU A 119 10.59 -16.30 -14.73
CA LEU A 119 10.43 -17.72 -14.43
C LEU A 119 11.00 -18.61 -15.55
N GLN A 120 10.83 -18.20 -16.80
CA GLN A 120 11.33 -18.94 -17.97
C GLN A 120 12.87 -18.97 -18.03
N GLU A 121 13.53 -17.91 -17.55
CA GLU A 121 15.00 -17.83 -17.50
C GLU A 121 15.60 -18.66 -16.35
N ILE A 122 14.87 -18.91 -15.27
CA ILE A 122 15.34 -19.69 -14.11
C ILE A 122 15.16 -21.20 -14.33
N GLU A 123 14.19 -21.60 -15.16
CA GLU A 123 13.90 -23.00 -15.48
C GLU A 123 14.79 -23.59 -16.61
N GLN A 124 15.68 -22.78 -17.20
CA GLN A 124 16.69 -23.17 -18.20
C GLN A 124 18.07 -23.33 -17.57
#